data_AF-A0AAW8AQ16-F1
#
_entry.id   AF-A0AAW8AQ16-F1
#
_cell.length_a   1.000
_cell.length_b   1.000
_cell.length_c   1.000
_cell.angle_alpha   90.00
_cell.angle_beta   90.00
_cell.angle_gamma   90.00
#
_symmetry.space_group_name_H-M   'P 1'
#
loop_
_entity.id
_entity.type
_entity.pdbx_description
1 polymer ?
#
loop_
_entity_poly.entity_id
_entity_poly.type
_entity_poly.pdbx_seq_one_letter_code
_entity_poly.pdbx_strand_id
1 'polypeptide(L)'
;PRTPRGPGEAPRCNILGPTALGFRHRDDLREIRQLLACIGVTVNVTAPLDATPSDLARLAEADFNVVLYPEVAHQAASWMSRN
;
A
#
# COMPACT_ATOMS: atom_id res chain seq x y z
N PRO A 1 -9.43 9.99 12.96
CA PRO A 1 -8.40 11.02 12.70
C PRO A 1 -7.00 10.39 12.76
N ARG A 2 -6.18 10.56 11.72
CA ARG A 2 -4.81 10.03 11.69
C ARG A 2 -3.95 10.75 12.74
N THR A 3 -3.20 9.97 13.53
CA THR A 3 -2.23 10.54 14.48
C THR A 3 -1.16 11.30 13.71
N PRO A 4 -0.85 12.56 14.07
CA PRO A 4 0.23 13.32 13.43
C PRO A 4 1.56 12.56 13.54
N ARG A 5 2.33 12.54 12.44
CA ARG A 5 3.64 11.87 12.41
C ARG A 5 4.66 12.66 13.24
N GLY A 6 5.59 11.94 13.85
CA GLY A 6 6.73 12.56 14.52
C GLY A 6 7.65 13.27 13.51
N PRO A 7 8.36 14.33 13.90
CA PRO A 7 9.33 14.98 13.03
C PRO A 7 10.42 13.98 12.61
N GLY A 8 10.66 13.86 11.30
CA GLY A 8 11.69 12.97 10.74
C GLY A 8 11.25 11.54 10.45
N GLU A 9 10.00 11.14 10.74
CA GLU A 9 9.52 9.81 10.31
C GLU A 9 9.42 9.71 8.78
N ALA A 10 9.85 8.56 8.25
CA ALA A 10 9.71 8.25 6.83
C ALA A 10 8.22 8.22 6.42
N PRO A 11 7.87 8.73 5.21
CA PRO A 11 6.52 8.56 4.68
C PRO A 11 6.17 7.08 4.53
N ARG A 12 4.89 6.76 4.73
CA ARG A 12 4.31 5.42 4.65
C ARG A 12 3.38 5.33 3.46
N CYS A 13 3.42 4.24 2.71
CA CYS A 13 2.47 3.97 1.65
C CYS A 13 1.82 2.59 1.80
N ASN A 14 0.60 2.45 1.29
CA ASN A 14 0.05 1.13 1.00
C ASN A 14 0.38 0.72 -0.44
N ILE A 15 0.57 -0.57 -0.69
CA ILE A 15 0.64 -1.14 -2.04
C ILE A 15 -0.66 -1.89 -2.30
N LEU A 16 -1.43 -1.46 -3.29
CA LEU A 16 -2.75 -2.00 -3.58
C LEU A 16 -2.78 -2.67 -4.94
N GLY A 17 -3.40 -3.84 -5.01
CA GLY A 17 -3.63 -4.56 -6.26
C GLY A 17 -3.03 -5.95 -6.35
N PRO A 18 -1.82 -6.25 -5.82
CA PRO A 18 -1.26 -7.59 -5.92
C PRO A 18 -2.24 -8.65 -5.39
N THR A 19 -2.41 -9.73 -6.14
CA THR A 19 -3.29 -10.89 -5.83
C THR A 19 -2.54 -12.21 -6.01
N ALA A 20 -3.14 -13.32 -5.54
CA ALA A 20 -2.53 -14.64 -5.58
C ALA A 20 -2.33 -15.21 -7.01
N LEU A 21 -3.24 -14.92 -7.95
CA LEU A 21 -3.24 -15.49 -9.31
C LEU A 21 -2.93 -14.46 -10.40
N GLY A 22 -2.52 -13.26 -10.04
CA GLY A 22 -2.20 -12.25 -11.03
C GLY A 22 -0.78 -12.37 -11.58
N PHE A 23 -0.60 -11.85 -12.78
CA PHE A 23 0.59 -12.06 -13.58
C PHE A 23 1.82 -11.40 -12.92
N ARG A 24 2.80 -12.22 -12.53
CA ARG A 24 4.08 -11.81 -11.91
C ARG A 24 3.98 -10.94 -10.65
N HIS A 25 2.82 -10.85 -10.02
CA HIS A 25 2.59 -10.00 -8.85
C HIS A 25 3.59 -10.17 -7.71
N ARG A 26 4.06 -11.40 -7.47
CA ARG A 26 5.09 -11.67 -6.45
C ARG A 26 6.41 -10.94 -6.75
N ASP A 27 6.86 -10.99 -8.01
CA ASP A 27 8.15 -10.41 -8.41
C ASP A 27 8.04 -8.89 -8.48
N ASP A 28 6.96 -8.38 -9.08
CA ASP A 28 6.69 -6.94 -9.17
C ASP A 28 6.58 -6.30 -7.77
N LEU A 29 5.89 -6.96 -6.83
CA LEU A 29 5.79 -6.49 -5.45
C LEU A 29 7.17 -6.38 -4.78
N ARG A 30 8.08 -7.33 -5.04
CA ARG A 30 9.44 -7.29 -4.52
C ARG A 30 10.19 -6.06 -5.07
N GLU A 31 10.10 -5.83 -6.37
CA GLU A 31 10.78 -4.70 -7.04
C GLU A 31 10.25 -3.35 -6.55
N ILE A 32 8.92 -3.19 -6.51
CA ILE A 32 8.29 -1.95 -6.04
C ILE A 32 8.64 -1.66 -4.57
N ARG A 33 8.68 -2.68 -3.71
CA ARG A 33 9.15 -2.53 -2.32
C ARG A 33 10.59 -2.03 -2.25
N GLN A 34 11.46 -2.52 -3.14
CA GLN A 34 12.85 -2.08 -3.19
C GLN A 34 12.96 -0.63 -3.66
N LEU A 35 12.25 -0.25 -4.73
CA LEU A 35 12.24 1.13 -5.22
C LEU A 35 11.73 2.12 -4.17
N LEU A 36 10.65 1.78 -3.47
CA LEU A 36 10.11 2.59 -2.38
C LEU A 36 11.12 2.76 -1.24
N ALA A 37 11.80 1.68 -0.84
CA ALA A 37 12.84 1.73 0.18
C ALA A 37 14.02 2.63 -0.24
N CYS A 38 14.44 2.58 -1.51
CA CYS A 38 15.52 3.41 -2.05
C CYS A 38 15.21 4.92 -1.97
N ILE A 39 13.94 5.32 -2.07
CA ILE A 39 13.51 6.71 -1.94
C ILE A 39 13.06 7.07 -0.51
N GLY A 40 13.28 6.18 0.46
CA GLY A 40 12.95 6.43 1.87
C GLY A 40 11.46 6.33 2.21
N VAL A 41 10.66 5.61 1.41
CA VAL A 41 9.25 5.33 1.69
C VAL A 41 9.11 3.94 2.30
N THR A 42 8.38 3.86 3.41
CA THR A 42 8.07 2.59 4.08
C THR A 42 6.72 2.04 3.62
N VAL A 43 6.57 0.71 3.57
CA VAL A 43 5.28 0.07 3.23
C VAL A 43 4.52 -0.23 4.51
N ASN A 44 3.31 0.32 4.61
CA ASN A 44 2.39 0.13 5.73
C ASN A 44 1.61 -1.19 5.61
N VAL A 45 0.92 -1.37 4.48
CA VAL A 45 0.11 -2.56 4.16
C VAL A 45 0.26 -2.87 2.67
N THR A 46 0.32 -4.15 2.32
CA THR A 46 0.11 -4.62 0.94
C THR A 46 -1.20 -5.38 0.91
N ALA A 47 -2.10 -5.07 -0.02
CA ALA A 47 -3.41 -5.73 -0.11
C ALA A 47 -3.88 -5.88 -1.57
N PRO A 48 -4.62 -6.95 -1.91
CA PRO A 48 -5.09 -8.02 -1.02
C PRO A 48 -4.08 -9.14 -0.73
N LEU A 49 -3.02 -9.30 -1.53
CA LEU A 49 -2.04 -10.37 -1.33
C LEU A 49 -1.43 -10.35 0.08
N ASP A 50 -1.57 -11.46 0.80
CA ASP A 50 -1.09 -11.73 2.16
C ASP A 50 -1.63 -10.82 3.28
N ALA A 51 -2.58 -9.91 2.98
CA ALA A 51 -3.21 -9.09 4.00
C ALA A 51 -4.30 -9.85 4.77
N THR A 52 -4.27 -9.73 6.09
CA THR A 52 -5.37 -10.14 6.98
C THR A 52 -6.39 -9.00 7.12
N PRO A 53 -7.62 -9.28 7.58
CA PRO A 53 -8.59 -8.22 7.91
C PRO A 53 -8.06 -7.21 8.94
N SER A 54 -7.22 -7.63 9.88
CA SER A 54 -6.57 -6.75 10.84
C SER A 54 -5.58 -5.80 10.18
N ASP A 55 -4.90 -6.22 9.11
CA ASP A 55 -4.04 -5.33 8.33
C ASP A 55 -4.85 -4.28 7.58
N LEU A 56 -6.05 -4.63 7.08
CA LEU A 56 -6.92 -3.69 6.38
C LEU A 56 -7.37 -2.53 7.28
N ALA A 57 -7.55 -2.78 8.58
CA ALA A 57 -7.89 -1.73 9.55
C ALA A 57 -6.82 -0.63 9.65
N ARG A 58 -5.56 -0.94 9.28
CA ARG A 58 -4.43 -0.01 9.30
C ARG A 58 -4.26 0.79 8.01
N LEU A 59 -5.09 0.59 6.98
CA LEU A 59 -4.92 1.26 5.68
C LEU A 59 -4.90 2.79 5.80
N ALA A 60 -5.68 3.35 6.72
CA ALA A 60 -5.75 4.79 6.99
C ALA A 60 -4.49 5.39 7.66
N GLU A 61 -3.54 4.54 8.07
CA GLU A 61 -2.27 4.98 8.68
C GLU A 61 -1.22 5.40 7.66
N ALA A 62 -1.39 5.02 6.38
CA ALA A 62 -0.47 5.42 5.31
C ALA A 62 -0.69 6.87 4.88
N ASP A 63 0.39 7.52 4.41
CA ASP A 63 0.33 8.87 3.83
C ASP A 63 -0.25 8.85 2.41
N PHE A 64 -0.08 7.76 1.66
CA PHE A 64 -0.61 7.60 0.30
C PHE A 64 -0.76 6.13 -0.11
N ASN A 65 -1.35 5.91 -1.29
CA ASN A 65 -1.55 4.58 -1.88
C ASN A 65 -0.81 4.47 -3.22
N VAL A 66 -0.04 3.39 -3.39
CA VAL A 66 0.50 2.95 -4.68
C VAL A 66 -0.48 1.93 -5.26
N VAL A 67 -1.23 2.33 -6.27
CA VAL A 67 -2.14 1.42 -7.02
C VAL A 67 -1.31 0.72 -8.08
N LEU A 68 -0.83 -0.48 -7.78
CA LEU A 68 0.04 -1.22 -8.69
C LEU A 68 -0.74 -1.85 -9.85
N TYR A 69 -1.97 -2.29 -9.59
CA TYR A 69 -2.86 -2.91 -10.57
C TYR A 69 -4.26 -2.27 -10.48
N PRO A 70 -4.55 -1.25 -11.30
CA PRO A 70 -5.81 -0.51 -11.26
C PRO A 70 -7.05 -1.38 -11.43
N GLU A 71 -6.97 -2.41 -12.27
CA GLU A 71 -8.03 -3.38 -12.53
C GLU A 71 -8.49 -4.14 -11.27
N VAL A 72 -7.65 -4.22 -10.23
CA VAL A 72 -7.99 -4.82 -8.94
C VAL A 72 -8.30 -3.75 -7.88
N ALA A 73 -7.48 -2.70 -7.82
CA ALA A 73 -7.42 -1.83 -6.65
C ALA A 73 -8.00 -0.42 -6.85
N HIS A 74 -8.37 -0.02 -8.07
CA HIS A 74 -8.79 1.36 -8.35
C HIS A 74 -10.01 1.76 -7.51
N GLN A 75 -11.04 0.91 -7.43
CA GLN A 75 -12.24 1.19 -6.65
C GLN A 75 -11.93 1.44 -5.16
N ALA A 76 -11.08 0.61 -4.56
CA ALA A 76 -10.68 0.76 -3.16
C ALA A 76 -9.87 2.05 -2.94
N ALA A 77 -8.90 2.33 -3.81
CA ALA A 77 -8.09 3.54 -3.74
C ALA A 77 -8.93 4.82 -3.91
N SER A 78 -9.87 4.83 -4.86
CA SER A 78 -10.79 5.95 -5.06
C SER A 78 -11.70 6.16 -3.86
N TRP A 79 -12.14 5.09 -3.20
CA TRP A 79 -12.93 5.20 -1.98
C TRP A 79 -12.12 5.84 -0.84
N MET A 80 -10.88 5.37 -0.61
CA MET A 80 -9.98 5.93 0.42
C MET A 80 -9.54 7.37 0.13
N SER A 81 -9.56 7.81 -1.12
CA SER A 81 -9.26 9.22 -1.45
C SER A 81 -10.40 10.16 -1.05
N ARG A 82 -11.63 9.65 -0.86
CA ARG A 82 -12.82 10.45 -0.56
C ARG A 82 -13.23 10.42 0.92
N ASN A 83 -12.78 9.41 1.67
CA ASN A 83 -13.18 9.12 3.05
C ASN A 83 -11.95 9.05 3.95
#